data_AF-A0A957PWZ8-F1
#
_entry.id   AF-A0A957PWZ8-F1
#
_cell.length_a   1.000
_cell.length_b   1.000
_cell.length_c   1.000
_cell.angle_alpha   90.00
_cell.angle_beta   90.00
_cell.angle_gamma   90.00
#
_symmetry.space_group_name_H-M   'P 1'
#
loop_
_entity.id
_entity.type
_entity.pdbx_description
1 polymer ?
#
loop_
_entity_poly.entity_id
_entity_poly.type
_entity_poly.pdbx_seq_one_letter_code
_entity_poly.pdbx_strand_id
1 'polypeptide(L)' 'RWRLAKYSTGETVLFDLQNDPNEQQNLIDSTEHQTVRQQLEMALTQEIMRSLALAHEEKR' A
#
# COMPACT_ATOMS: atom_id res chain seq x y z
N ARG A 1 -10.81 -5.05 1.75
CA ARG A 1 -10.38 -5.73 2.99
C ARG A 1 -9.11 -5.09 3.53
N TRP A 2 -7.99 -5.13 2.80
CA TRP A 2 -6.73 -4.58 3.29
C TRP A 2 -6.43 -3.18 2.76
N ARG A 3 -5.74 -2.37 3.57
CA ARG A 3 -5.20 -1.07 3.15
C ARG A 3 -3.72 -1.00 3.50
N LEU A 4 -2.90 -0.75 2.49
CA LEU A 4 -1.48 -0.40 2.64
C LEU A 4 -1.32 1.06 2.22
N ALA A 5 -0.70 1.88 3.07
CA ALA A 5 -0.37 3.26 2.74
C ALA A 5 1.11 3.55 3.02
N LYS A 6 1.74 4.29 2.11
CA LYS A 6 3.12 4.79 2.21
C LYS A 6 3.07 6.32 2.22
N TYR A 7 3.61 6.92 3.28
CA TYR A 7 3.68 8.37 3.43
C TYR A 7 5.04 8.89 2.97
N SER A 8 5.07 10.15 2.54
CA SER A 8 6.31 10.83 2.14
C SER A 8 7.31 10.99 3.30
N THR A 9 6.84 10.88 4.54
CA THR A 9 7.67 10.83 5.76
C THR A 9 8.49 9.54 5.87
N GLY A 10 8.22 8.54 5.02
CA GLY A 10 8.83 7.21 5.07
C GLY A 10 8.01 6.20 5.88
N GLU A 11 6.96 6.66 6.57
CA GLU A 11 6.07 5.77 7.33
C GLU A 11 5.24 4.89 6.39
N THR A 12 5.12 3.62 6.76
CA THR A 12 4.26 2.66 6.07
C THR A 12 3.32 2.02 7.09
N VAL A 13 2.05 1.90 6.72
CA VAL A 13 1.01 1.34 7.58
C VAL A 13 0.21 0.29 6.84
N LEU A 14 -0.26 -0.72 7.57
CA LEU A 14 -1.08 -1.81 7.05
C LEU A 14 -2.28 -2.05 7.98
N PHE A 15 -3.49 -2.05 7.43
CA PHE A 15 -4.72 -2.26 8.19
C PHE A 15 -5.63 -3.33 7.55
N ASP A 16 -6.30 -4.14 8.38
CA ASP A 16 -7.40 -5.02 7.95
C ASP A 16 -8.74 -4.30 8.16
N LEU A 17 -9.22 -3.56 7.16
CA LEU A 17 -10.48 -2.80 7.25
C LEU A 17 -11.72 -3.65 7.50
N GLN A 18 -11.64 -4.97 7.30
CA GLN A 18 -12.75 -5.86 7.62
C GLN A 18 -12.89 -6.08 9.13
N ASN A 19 -11.76 -6.24 9.82
CA ASN A 19 -11.73 -6.51 11.27
C ASN A 19 -11.44 -5.25 12.11
N ASP A 20 -10.85 -4.24 11.48
CA ASP A 20 -10.48 -2.95 12.05
C ASP A 20 -10.83 -1.81 11.07
N PRO A 21 -12.13 -1.52 10.89
CA PRO A 21 -12.58 -0.48 9.97
C PRO A 21 -12.14 0.94 10.36
N ASN A 22 -11.73 1.13 11.62
CA ASN A 22 -11.27 2.41 12.15
C ASN A 22 -9.73 2.53 12.17
N GLU A 23 -8.99 1.56 11.62
CA GLU A 23 -7.53 1.62 11.45
C GLU A 23 -6.77 1.85 12.77
N GLN A 24 -7.25 1.26 13.86
CA GLN A 24 -6.64 1.38 15.19
C GLN A 24 -5.38 0.52 15.34
N GLN A 25 -5.27 -0.58 14.58
CA GLN A 25 -4.19 -1.55 14.70
C GLN A 25 -3.32 -1.58 13.45
N ASN A 26 -2.16 -0.93 13.52
CA ASN A 26 -1.17 -1.03 12.46
C ASN A 26 -0.48 -2.40 12.48
N LEU A 27 -0.71 -3.19 11.44
CA LEU A 27 -0.17 -4.54 11.26
C LEU A 27 1.13 -4.55 10.45
N ILE A 28 1.78 -3.40 10.26
CA ILE A 28 2.95 -3.30 9.38
C ILE A 28 4.08 -4.23 9.78
N ASP A 29 4.31 -4.46 11.08
CA ASP A 29 5.38 -5.33 11.59
C ASP A 29 4.92 -6.77 11.86
N SER A 30 3.65 -7.08 11.59
CA SER A 30 3.10 -8.41 11.81
C SER A 30 3.67 -9.42 10.81
N THR A 31 4.37 -10.45 11.31
CA THR A 31 4.91 -11.55 10.50
C THR A 31 3.80 -12.42 9.91
N GLU A 32 2.69 -12.58 10.62
CA GLU A 32 1.50 -13.30 10.16
C GLU A 32 0.93 -12.71 8.86
N HIS A 33 1.03 -11.40 8.70
CA HIS A 33 0.47 -10.68 7.56
C HIS A 33 1.51 -10.32 6.49
N GLN A 34 2.73 -10.88 6.58
CA GLN A 34 3.83 -10.56 5.68
C GLN A 34 3.49 -10.83 4.20
N THR A 35 2.83 -11.95 3.90
CA THR A 35 2.46 -12.29 2.52
C THR A 35 1.49 -11.27 1.93
N VAL A 36 0.48 -10.85 2.71
CA VAL A 36 -0.49 -9.83 2.29
C VAL A 36 0.20 -8.49 2.09
N ARG A 37 1.09 -8.11 3.01
CA ARG A 37 1.91 -6.89 2.89
C ARG A 37 2.69 -6.87 1.58
N GLN A 38 3.41 -7.95 1.26
CA GLN A 38 4.22 -8.06 0.04
C GLN A 38 3.37 -7.97 -1.23
N GLN A 39 2.20 -8.61 -1.26
CA GLN A 39 1.28 -8.53 -2.39
C GLN A 39 0.79 -7.10 -2.64
N LEU A 40 0.41 -6.39 -1.57
CA LEU A 40 -0.04 -5.01 -1.66
C LEU A 40 1.10 -4.06 -2.03
N GLU A 41 2.31 -4.30 -1.54
CA GLU A 41 3.50 -3.52 -1.92
C GLU A 41 3.82 -3.65 -3.41
N MET A 42 3.74 -4.88 -3.95
CA MET A 42 3.94 -5.13 -5.36
C MET A 42 2.87 -4.41 -6.19
N ALA A 43 1.59 -4.54 -5.82
CA ALA A 43 0.49 -3.88 -6.52
C ALA A 43 0.62 -2.34 -6.49
N LEU A 44 0.95 -1.76 -5.32
CA LEU A 44 1.16 -0.33 -5.16
C LEU A 44 2.32 0.16 -6.04
N THR A 45 3.43 -0.56 -6.05
CA THR A 45 4.60 -0.22 -6.87
C THR A 45 4.26 -0.25 -8.36
N GLN A 46 3.53 -1.27 -8.82
CA GLN A 46 3.08 -1.38 -10.20
C GLN A 46 2.17 -0.21 -10.60
N GLU A 47 1.25 0.20 -9.73
CA GLU A 47 0.35 1.33 -10.00
C GLU A 47 1.09 2.67 -10.07
N ILE A 48 2.06 2.89 -9.18
CA ILE A 48 2.92 4.10 -9.22
C ILE A 48 3.68 4.17 -10.55
N MET A 49 4.28 3.06 -10.97
CA MET A 49 5.04 3.01 -12.23
C MET A 49 4.12 3.21 -13.45
N ARG A 50 2.92 2.61 -13.45
CA ARG A 50 1.90 2.82 -14.47
C ARG A 50 1.47 4.29 -14.55
N SER A 51 1.14 4.89 -13.40
CA SER A 51 0.72 6.30 -13.33
C SER A 51 1.83 7.24 -13.83
N LEU A 52 3.09 6.97 -13.51
CA LEU A 52 4.23 7.74 -14.00
C LEU A 52 4.39 7.63 -15.52
N ALA A 53 4.27 6.42 -16.07
CA ALA A 53 4.32 6.20 -17.52
C ALA A 53 3.21 6.98 -18.25
N LEU A 54 1.96 6.92 -17.77
CA LEU A 54 0.83 7.66 -18.34
C LEU A 54 1.06 9.17 -18.30
N ALA A 55 1.54 9.71 -17.17
CA ALA A 55 1.83 11.14 -17.03
C ALA A 55 2.96 11.63 -17.97
N HIS A 56 3.86 10.74 -18.40
CA HIS A 56 4.88 11.05 -19.40
C HIS A 56 4.34 11.04 -20.83
N GLU A 57 3.35 10.18 -21.12
CA GLU A 57 2.69 10.11 -22.42
C GLU A 57 1.78 11.33 -22.67
N GLU A 58 1.04 11.79 -21.64
CA GLU A 58 0.18 12.99 -21.75
C GLU A 58 0.94 14.29 -22.06
N LYS A 59 2.26 14.33 -21.78
CA LYS A 59 3.11 15.51 -22.02
C LYS A 59 3.77 15.54 -23.40
N ARG A 60 3.57 14.50 -24.22
CA ARG A 60 4.17 14.37 -25.56
C ARG A 60 3.31 15.00 -26.65
#